data_AF-A0A0G3Z1Z3-F1
#
_entry.id   AF-A0A0G3Z1Z3-F1
#
_cell.length_a   1.000
_cell.length_b   1.000
_cell.length_c   1.000
_cell.angle_alpha   90.00
_cell.angle_beta   90.00
_cell.angle_gamma   90.00
#
_symmetry.space_group_name_H-M   'P 1'
#
loop_
_entity.id
_entity.type
_entity.pdbx_description
1 polymer ?
#
loop_
_entity_poly.entity_id
_entity_poly.type
_entity_poly.pdbx_seq_one_letter_code
_entity_poly.pdbx_strand_id
1 'polypeptide(L)'
;MNLLEAMRVYVAVVEHGGLSGAASELQLDEAQVSERIDGLERYLGCRLLLCRDRDDVACTDAGDAFHVCCRRTLSAVEQAVGAVGPHTPDMPDRPDPHDTVHAAARDATFPPPPGAAHASTQRLSP
;
A
#
# COMPACT_ATOMS: atom_id res chain seq x y z
N MET A 1 -16.35 22.67 -11.33
CA MET A 1 -15.83 21.30 -11.48
C MET A 1 -14.38 21.25 -11.04
N ASN A 2 -13.97 20.18 -10.37
CA ASN A 2 -12.57 19.88 -10.08
C ASN A 2 -12.02 18.90 -11.11
N LEU A 3 -11.07 19.36 -11.94
CA LEU A 3 -10.58 18.58 -13.08
C LEU A 3 -9.81 17.32 -12.66
N LEU A 4 -8.98 17.39 -11.63
CA LEU A 4 -8.21 16.23 -11.17
C LEU A 4 -9.10 15.13 -10.60
N GLU A 5 -10.13 15.52 -9.82
CA GLU A 5 -11.12 14.56 -9.34
C GLU A 5 -11.90 13.95 -10.50
N ALA A 6 -12.36 14.76 -11.46
CA ALA A 6 -13.08 14.26 -12.63
C ALA A 6 -12.22 13.30 -13.47
N MET A 7 -10.91 13.56 -13.61
CA MET A 7 -9.98 12.64 -14.27
C MET A 7 -9.84 11.31 -13.52
N ARG A 8 -9.78 11.33 -12.18
CA ARG A 8 -9.75 10.09 -11.37
C ARG A 8 -11.04 9.28 -11.54
N VAL A 9 -12.18 9.96 -11.47
CA VAL A 9 -13.49 9.33 -11.70
C VAL A 9 -13.57 8.71 -13.10
N TYR A 10 -13.11 9.44 -14.11
CA TYR A 10 -13.09 8.93 -15.48
C TYR A 10 -12.22 7.68 -15.64
N VAL A 11 -10.99 7.68 -15.11
CA VAL A 11 -10.11 6.50 -15.15
C VAL A 11 -10.76 5.30 -14.46
N ALA A 12 -11.32 5.50 -13.26
CA ALA A 12 -12.01 4.42 -12.54
C ALA A 12 -13.17 3.83 -13.34
N VAL A 13 -14.00 4.67 -13.99
CA VAL A 13 -15.12 4.19 -14.82
C VAL A 13 -14.62 3.37 -16.02
N VAL A 14 -13.53 3.79 -16.65
CA VAL A 14 -12.93 3.07 -17.78
C VAL A 14 -12.32 1.73 -17.35
N GLU A 15 -11.61 1.71 -16.22
CA GLU A 15 -10.95 0.49 -15.71
C GLU A 15 -11.94 -0.53 -15.17
N HIS A 16 -13.03 -0.07 -14.54
CA HIS A 16 -14.10 -0.93 -14.02
C HIS A 16 -15.19 -1.27 -15.04
N GLY A 17 -15.24 -0.58 -16.19
CA GLY A 17 -16.22 -0.81 -17.25
C GLY A 17 -17.65 -0.37 -16.92
N GLY A 18 -17.85 0.38 -15.83
CA GLY A 18 -19.17 0.73 -15.33
C GLY A 18 -19.15 1.81 -14.24
N LEU A 19 -20.28 2.49 -14.08
CA LEU A 19 -20.45 3.55 -13.08
C LEU A 19 -20.47 2.98 -11.66
N SER A 20 -21.10 1.81 -11.47
CA SER A 20 -21.22 1.11 -10.19
C SER A 20 -19.85 0.66 -9.64
N GLY A 21 -18.99 0.12 -10.51
CA GLY A 21 -17.64 -0.29 -10.13
C GLY A 21 -16.78 0.90 -9.66
N ALA A 22 -16.79 1.99 -10.42
CA ALA A 22 -16.09 3.22 -10.05
C ALA A 22 -16.64 3.89 -8.78
N ALA A 23 -17.96 3.90 -8.62
CA ALA A 23 -18.64 4.41 -7.42
C ALA A 23 -18.19 3.64 -6.17
N SER A 24 -18.11 2.31 -6.27
CA SER A 24 -17.67 1.44 -5.20
C SER A 24 -16.19 1.63 -4.85
N GLU A 25 -15.32 1.77 -5.84
CA GLU A 25 -13.88 2.02 -5.66
C GLU A 25 -13.63 3.37 -4.98
N LEU A 26 -14.29 4.41 -5.47
CA LEU A 26 -14.08 5.80 -5.03
C LEU A 26 -14.91 6.19 -3.81
N GLN A 27 -15.74 5.28 -3.28
CA GLN A 27 -16.69 5.53 -2.19
C GLN A 27 -17.62 6.72 -2.48
N LEU A 28 -18.06 6.82 -3.73
CA LEU A 28 -18.98 7.85 -4.22
C LEU A 28 -20.32 7.24 -4.62
N ASP A 29 -21.37 8.06 -4.67
CA ASP A 29 -22.64 7.65 -5.27
C ASP A 29 -22.55 7.65 -6.80
N GLU A 30 -23.31 6.78 -7.47
CA GLU A 30 -23.39 6.75 -8.95
C GLU A 30 -23.80 8.11 -9.55
N ALA A 31 -24.69 8.84 -8.87
CA ALA A 31 -25.11 10.18 -9.30
C ALA A 31 -23.94 11.18 -9.28
N GLN A 32 -23.07 11.08 -8.27
CA GLN A 32 -21.87 11.89 -8.12
C GLN A 32 -20.80 11.56 -9.17
N VAL A 33 -20.69 10.27 -9.53
CA VAL A 33 -19.82 9.80 -10.61
C VAL A 33 -20.33 10.34 -11.95
N SER A 34 -21.63 10.16 -12.24
CA SER A 34 -22.25 10.67 -13.47
C SER A 34 -22.09 12.17 -13.62
N GLU A 35 -22.36 12.96 -12.58
CA GLU A 35 -22.24 14.43 -12.62
C GLU A 35 -20.81 14.88 -12.96
N ARG A 36 -19.80 14.19 -12.40
CA ARG A 36 -18.39 14.49 -12.64
C ARG A 36 -17.98 14.16 -14.08
N ILE A 37 -18.45 13.02 -14.63
CA ILE A 37 -18.23 12.66 -16.03
C ILE A 37 -18.94 13.65 -16.95
N ASP A 38 -20.21 13.96 -16.71
CA ASP A 38 -20.97 14.93 -17.51
C ASP A 38 -20.34 16.32 -17.49
N GLY A 39 -19.79 16.73 -16.35
CA GLY A 39 -19.03 17.96 -16.24
C GLY A 39 -17.77 17.92 -17.12
N LEU A 40 -17.04 16.80 -17.09
CA LEU A 40 -15.79 16.60 -17.84
C LEU A 40 -16.02 16.63 -19.35
N GLU A 41 -17.03 15.92 -19.82
CA GLU A 41 -17.43 15.92 -21.23
C GLU A 41 -17.89 17.31 -21.68
N ARG A 42 -18.64 18.04 -20.85
CA ARG A 42 -19.02 19.44 -21.12
C ARG A 42 -17.82 20.38 -21.20
N TYR A 43 -16.82 20.18 -20.34
CA TYR A 43 -15.61 21.00 -20.34
C TYR A 43 -14.74 20.74 -21.58
N LEU A 44 -14.64 19.48 -22.00
CA LEU A 44 -13.87 19.08 -23.18
C LEU A 44 -14.62 19.33 -24.50
N GLY A 45 -15.96 19.43 -24.44
CA GLY A 45 -16.81 19.61 -25.60
C GLY A 45 -16.97 18.35 -26.45
N CYS A 46 -16.64 17.17 -25.92
CA CYS A 46 -16.75 15.89 -26.60
C CYS A 46 -17.23 14.78 -25.65
N ARG A 47 -17.82 13.73 -26.24
CA ARG A 47 -18.20 12.50 -25.53
C ARG A 47 -16.98 11.60 -25.39
N LEU A 48 -16.62 11.27 -24.16
CA LEU A 48 -15.55 10.32 -23.84
C LEU A 48 -16.10 8.91 -23.66
N LEU A 49 -17.31 8.79 -23.12
CA LEU A 49 -17.97 7.52 -22.83
C LEU A 49 -19.28 7.38 -23.61
N LEU A 50 -19.51 6.16 -24.08
CA LEU A 50 -20.77 5.69 -24.64
C LEU A 50 -21.41 4.78 -23.59
N CYS A 51 -22.31 5.33 -22.79
CA CYS A 51 -23.08 4.54 -21.84
C CYS A 51 -24.23 3.86 -22.58
N ARG A 52 -24.16 2.53 -22.71
CA ARG A 52 -25.26 1.73 -23.25
C ARG A 52 -26.26 1.35 -22.16
N ASP A 53 -25.74 1.07 -20.96
CA ASP A 53 -26.49 0.84 -19.73
C ASP A 53 -25.66 1.31 -18.51
N ARG A 54 -26.17 1.21 -17.27
CA ARG A 54 -25.45 1.69 -16.07
C ARG A 54 -24.12 0.96 -15.80
N ASP A 55 -24.06 -0.31 -16.18
CA ASP A 55 -22.91 -1.20 -16.03
C ASP A 55 -22.25 -1.56 -17.39
N ASP A 56 -22.71 -0.98 -18.50
CA ASP A 56 -22.18 -1.23 -19.84
C ASP A 56 -21.70 0.09 -20.45
N VAL A 57 -20.43 0.40 -20.17
CA VAL A 57 -19.76 1.62 -20.63
C VAL A 57 -18.70 1.26 -21.67
N ALA A 58 -18.78 1.89 -22.84
CA ALA A 58 -17.77 1.78 -23.89
C ALA A 58 -17.00 3.11 -24.05
N CYS A 59 -15.69 3.05 -24.29
CA CYS A 59 -14.89 4.24 -24.59
C CYS A 59 -15.06 4.64 -26.06
N THR A 60 -15.04 5.95 -26.31
CA THR A 60 -14.86 6.50 -27.66
C THR A 60 -13.37 6.59 -28.00
N ASP A 61 -13.02 6.78 -29.28
CA ASP A 61 -11.62 7.03 -29.70
C ASP A 61 -11.01 8.24 -28.96
N ALA A 62 -11.82 9.28 -28.70
CA ALA A 62 -11.41 10.43 -27.91
C ALA A 62 -11.22 10.06 -26.43
N GLY A 63 -12.09 9.19 -25.91
CA GLY A 63 -12.00 8.63 -24.57
C GLY A 63 -10.71 7.84 -24.33
N ASP A 64 -10.32 6.98 -25.26
CA ASP A 64 -9.07 6.20 -25.18
C ASP A 64 -7.83 7.11 -25.16
N ALA A 65 -7.78 8.08 -26.09
CA ALA A 65 -6.69 9.05 -26.13
C ALA A 65 -6.61 9.87 -24.84
N PHE A 66 -7.77 10.30 -24.32
CA PHE A 66 -7.86 11.06 -23.08
C PHE A 66 -7.46 10.21 -21.87
N HIS A 67 -7.85 8.93 -21.81
CA HIS A 67 -7.51 8.00 -20.74
C HIS A 67 -5.99 7.86 -20.55
N VAL A 68 -5.25 7.70 -21.65
CA VAL A 68 -3.78 7.64 -21.61
C VAL A 68 -3.18 8.93 -21.04
N CYS A 69 -3.71 10.08 -21.44
CA CYS A 69 -3.28 11.39 -20.91
C CYS A 69 -3.61 11.56 -19.43
N CYS A 70 -4.80 11.14 -18.99
CA CYS A 70 -5.22 11.15 -17.59
C CYS A 70 -4.27 10.35 -16.72
N ARG A 71 -3.98 9.09 -17.08
CA ARG A 71 -3.07 8.24 -16.31
C ARG A 71 -1.69 8.85 -16.13
N ARG A 72 -1.13 9.45 -17.19
CA ARG A 72 0.16 10.15 -17.12
C ARG A 72 0.11 11.37 -16.19
N THR A 73 -0.96 12.15 -16.29
CA THR A 73 -1.14 13.37 -15.48
C THR A 73 -1.32 13.03 -14.00
N LEU A 74 -2.16 12.05 -13.68
CA LEU A 74 -2.38 11.60 -12.31
C LEU A 74 -1.10 11.02 -11.70
N SER A 75 -0.34 10.23 -12.46
CA SER A 75 0.96 9.73 -12.01
C SER A 75 1.97 10.86 -11.76
N ALA A 76 1.99 11.90 -12.59
CA ALA A 76 2.86 13.06 -12.36
C ALA A 76 2.46 13.82 -11.08
N VAL A 77 1.16 13.96 -10.81
CA VAL A 77 0.65 14.56 -9.57
C VAL A 77 1.05 13.72 -8.36
N GLU A 78 0.89 12.39 -8.41
CA GLU A 78 1.30 11.49 -7.33
C GLU A 78 2.80 11.58 -7.05
N GLN A 79 3.63 11.63 -8.09
CA GLN A 79 5.08 11.83 -7.94
C GLN A 79 5.42 13.18 -7.31
N ALA A 80 4.73 14.25 -7.72
CA ALA A 80 4.93 15.57 -7.14
C ALA A 80 4.54 15.61 -5.65
N VAL A 81 3.45 14.94 -5.27
CA VAL A 81 3.03 14.81 -3.86
C VAL A 81 4.02 13.95 -3.08
N GLY A 82 4.50 12.84 -3.65
CA GLY A 82 5.48 11.95 -3.03
C GLY A 82 6.86 12.58 -2.83
N ALA A 83 7.27 13.49 -3.71
CA ALA A 83 8.53 14.23 -3.59
C ALA A 83 8.57 15.16 -2.36
N VAL A 84 7.41 15.54 -1.82
CA VAL A 84 7.26 16.34 -0.59
C VAL A 84 7.12 15.44 0.65
N GLY A 85 7.22 14.11 0.50
CA GLY A 85 7.22 13.14 1.59
C GLY A 85 8.21 13.50 2.69
N PRO A 86 7.94 13.13 3.96
CA PRO A 86 8.58 13.74 5.11
C PRO A 86 10.10 13.67 4.95
N HIS A 87 10.78 14.80 5.10
CA HIS A 87 12.16 14.80 5.59
C HIS A 87 12.14 14.07 6.93
N THR A 88 12.21 12.75 6.94
CA THR A 88 12.91 12.06 7.99
C THR A 88 14.35 12.50 7.79
N PRO A 89 14.90 13.43 8.60
CA PRO A 89 16.32 13.69 8.51
C PRO A 89 17.00 12.33 8.62
N ASP A 90 17.82 12.04 7.63
CA ASP A 90 18.81 10.98 7.64
C ASP A 90 19.52 11.04 8.99
N MET A 91 19.04 10.24 9.94
CA MET A 91 19.66 10.09 11.23
C MET A 91 20.82 9.15 10.94
N PRO A 92 22.07 9.62 10.99
CA PRO A 92 23.19 8.78 10.63
C PRO A 92 23.20 7.58 11.56
N ASP A 93 23.35 6.41 10.95
CA ASP A 93 23.67 5.12 11.53
C ASP A 93 24.43 5.31 12.86
N ARG A 94 23.73 5.12 13.98
CA ARG A 94 24.38 5.14 15.29
C ARG A 94 25.14 3.82 15.36
N PRO A 95 26.49 3.81 15.36
CA PRO A 95 27.23 2.57 15.40
C PRO A 95 26.91 1.81 16.69
N ASP A 96 26.70 0.50 16.56
CA ASP A 96 26.37 -0.43 17.63
C ASP A 96 27.39 -0.35 18.79
N PRO A 97 26.96 -0.25 20.06
CA PRO A 97 27.86 -0.13 21.21
C PRO A 97 28.37 -1.50 21.70
N HIS A 98 28.88 -2.36 20.80
CA HIS A 98 29.40 -3.69 21.18
C HIS A 98 30.93 -3.82 21.25
N ASP A 99 31.69 -2.74 21.05
CA ASP A 99 33.15 -2.74 21.20
C ASP A 99 33.61 -2.06 22.50
N THR A 100 33.24 -2.64 23.65
CA THR A 100 34.02 -2.47 24.89
C THR A 100 34.57 -3.82 25.31
N VAL A 101 35.72 -4.11 24.72
CA VAL A 101 36.60 -5.25 24.96
C VAL A 101 36.85 -5.50 26.45
N HIS A 102 36.52 -6.73 26.86
CA HIS A 102 37.29 -7.67 27.67
C HIS A 102 38.61 -7.16 28.30
N ALA A 103 38.64 -6.98 29.64
CA ALA A 103 39.79 -7.34 30.49
C ALA A 103 39.55 -7.00 31.99
N ALA A 104 39.49 -8.03 32.85
CA ALA A 104 40.39 -8.24 33.99
C ALA A 104 39.75 -8.96 35.20
N ALA A 105 40.53 -9.92 35.72
CA ALA A 105 40.53 -10.53 37.07
C ALA A 105 39.47 -11.64 37.34
N ARG A 106 39.78 -12.93 37.13
CA ARG A 106 40.70 -13.86 37.84
C ARG A 106 40.08 -14.54 39.07
N ASP A 107 39.99 -15.87 38.95
CA ASP A 107 40.45 -16.89 39.91
C ASP A 107 39.72 -17.01 41.27
N ALA A 108 38.81 -17.99 41.36
CA ALA A 108 38.55 -18.72 42.61
C ALA A 108 37.95 -20.10 42.29
N THR A 109 38.85 -21.05 42.06
CA THR A 109 38.64 -22.49 42.24
C THR A 109 38.16 -22.78 43.67
N PHE A 110 37.04 -23.49 43.84
CA PHE A 110 36.76 -24.22 45.07
C PHE A 110 36.39 -25.68 44.73
N PRO A 111 37.04 -26.68 45.39
CA PRO A 111 37.05 -28.07 44.94
C PRO A 111 35.85 -28.91 45.45
N PRO A 112 35.60 -30.12 44.88
CA PRO A 112 34.59 -31.10 45.34
C PRO A 112 35.22 -32.21 46.21
N PRO A 113 34.55 -33.38 46.46
CA PRO A 113 33.43 -33.77 47.33
C PRO A 113 33.92 -34.73 48.48
N PRO A 114 33.12 -35.52 49.26
CA PRO A 114 32.72 -36.89 48.81
C PRO A 114 31.50 -37.59 49.50
N GLY A 115 30.95 -38.64 48.85
CA GLY A 115 30.41 -39.92 49.42
C GLY A 115 29.14 -39.86 50.30
N ALA A 116 28.14 -40.74 50.23
CA ALA A 116 28.01 -42.13 49.78
C ALA A 116 26.51 -42.38 49.45
N ALA A 117 26.13 -43.00 48.33
CA ALA A 117 26.02 -44.46 48.12
C ALA A 117 25.04 -45.13 49.13
N HIS A 118 24.02 -45.91 48.79
CA HIS A 118 23.87 -46.97 47.78
C HIS A 118 22.38 -47.35 47.52
N ALA A 119 22.11 -47.82 46.29
CA ALA A 119 21.38 -49.05 45.87
C ALA A 119 20.02 -49.42 46.53
N SER A 120 18.98 -49.89 45.82
CA SER A 120 19.03 -51.10 45.00
C SER A 120 17.78 -51.32 44.10
N THR A 121 18.07 -51.84 42.92
CA THR A 121 17.29 -52.68 41.98
C THR A 121 16.35 -53.74 42.61
N GLN A 122 15.10 -53.86 42.12
CA GLN A 122 14.41 -55.12 41.70
C GLN A 122 13.00 -54.77 41.14
N ARG A 123 12.62 -54.99 39.87
CA ARG A 123 12.27 -56.20 39.08
C ARG A 123 11.08 -57.06 39.61
N LEU A 124 10.05 -57.11 38.76
CA LEU A 124 9.10 -58.19 38.41
C LEU A 124 7.84 -58.52 39.26
N SER A 125 6.76 -58.73 38.49
CA SER A 125 5.39 -59.20 38.75
C SER A 125 5.27 -60.59 39.40
N PRO A 126 4.05 -61.04 39.73
CA PRO A 126 3.18 -61.70 38.74
C PRO A 126 1.80 -61.05 38.56
#